data_AF-G9WPQ7-F1
#
_entry.id   AF-G9WPQ7-F1
#
_cell.length_a   1.000
_cell.length_b   1.000
_cell.length_c   1.000
_cell.angle_alpha   90.00
_cell.angle_beta   90.00
_cell.angle_gamma   90.00
#
_symmetry.space_group_name_H-M   'P 1'
#
loop_
_entity.id
_entity.type
_entity.pdbx_description
1 polymer ?
#
loop_
_entity_poly.entity_id
_entity_poly.type
_entity_poly.pdbx_seq_one_letter_code
_entity_poly.pdbx_strand_id
1 'polypeptide(L)' 'MAHQIGLELCKKILKDEYEFVLSTHIDKEHIHNHIIFNSEYDGGIRYFHQRTWA' A
#
# COMPACT_ATOMS: atom_id res chain seq x y z
N MET A 1 5.35 -0.43 -12.16
CA MET A 1 6.19 -1.48 -11.56
C MET A 1 6.31 -1.31 -10.04
N ALA A 2 6.83 -0.18 -9.52
CA ALA A 2 6.98 0.05 -8.08
C ALA A 2 5.68 -0.17 -7.26
N HIS A 3 4.54 0.26 -7.81
CA HIS A 3 3.25 0.05 -7.18
C HIS A 3 2.92 -1.42 -6.93
N GLN A 4 3.10 -2.28 -7.94
CA GLN A 4 2.83 -3.73 -7.81
C GLN A 4 3.74 -4.35 -6.74
N ILE A 5 5.02 -3.95 -6.72
CA ILE A 5 5.98 -4.42 -5.71
C ILE A 5 5.51 -4.01 -4.30
N GLY A 6 5.01 -2.78 -4.13
CA GLY A 6 4.43 -2.32 -2.87
C GLY A 6 3.20 -3.13 -2.45
N LEU A 7 2.33 -3.48 -3.39
CA LEU A 7 1.14 -4.29 -3.12
C LEU A 7 1.51 -5.72 -2.68
N GLU A 8 2.44 -6.37 -3.37
CA GLU A 8 2.93 -7.71 -2.99
C GLU A 8 3.62 -7.68 -1.61
N LEU A 9 4.36 -6.62 -1.31
CA LEU A 9 4.97 -6.42 0.01
C LEU A 9 3.90 -6.34 1.11
N CYS A 10 2.86 -5.53 0.91
CA CYS A 10 1.78 -5.36 1.88
C CYS A 10 1.05 -6.69 2.11
N LYS A 11 0.69 -7.42 1.05
CA LYS A 11 0.05 -8.74 1.18
C LYS A 11 0.92 -9.73 1.95
N LYS A 12 2.23 -9.76 1.67
CA LYS A 12 3.17 -10.68 2.34
C LYS A 12 3.37 -10.36 3.82
N ILE A 13 3.44 -9.09 4.19
CA ILE A 13 3.73 -8.65 5.56
C ILE A 13 2.46 -8.62 6.40
N LEU A 14 1.39 -8.03 5.87
CA LEU A 14 0.13 -7.82 6.57
C LEU A 14 -0.83 -9.02 6.47
N LYS A 15 -0.48 -10.04 5.66
CA LYS A 15 -1.17 -11.34 5.56
C LYS A 15 -2.68 -11.25 5.34
N ASP A 16 -3.14 -10.17 4.72
CA ASP A 16 -4.57 -9.92 4.54
C ASP A 16 -5.35 -9.80 5.89
N GLU A 17 -4.66 -9.44 6.97
CA GLU A 17 -5.19 -9.30 8.33
C GLU A 17 -5.35 -7.83 8.77
N TYR A 18 -4.65 -6.90 8.11
CA TYR A 18 -4.62 -5.49 8.46
C TYR A 18 -5.00 -4.61 7.27
N GLU A 19 -5.75 -3.55 7.55
CA GLU A 19 -6.07 -2.50 6.58
C GLU A 19 -4.83 -1.66 6.26
N PHE A 20 -4.67 -1.29 4.99
CA PHE A 20 -3.62 -0.38 4.57
C PHE A 20 -4.02 0.49 3.37
N VAL A 21 -3.33 1.62 3.24
CA VAL A 21 -3.34 2.50 2.09
C VAL A 21 -1.96 2.46 1.44
N LEU A 22 -1.94 2.22 0.14
CA LEU A 22 -0.74 2.26 -0.69
C LEU A 22 -0.89 3.35 -1.75
N SER A 23 0.04 4.29 -1.76
CA SER A 23 0.18 5.33 -2.80
C SER A 23 1.56 5.22 -3.45
N THR A 24 1.67 5.59 -4.72
CA THR A 24 2.94 5.61 -5.45
C THR A 24 3.13 6.97 -6.11
N HIS A 25 4.22 7.64 -5.77
CA HIS A 25 4.65 8.86 -6.45
C HIS A 25 5.45 8.51 -7.72
N ILE A 26 5.05 9.08 -8.85
CA ILE A 26 5.70 8.91 -10.17
C ILE A 26 6.10 10.25 -10.79
N ASP A 27 5.77 11.33 -10.10
CA ASP A 27 5.91 12.75 -10.46
C ASP A 27 7.15 13.40 -9.81
N LYS A 28 7.91 12.63 -9.01
CA LYS A 28 9.14 13.07 -8.34
C LYS A 28 10.38 12.49 -9.05
N GLU A 29 11.56 12.97 -8.67
CA GLU A 29 12.85 12.48 -9.20
C GLU A 29 13.03 10.96 -9.05
N HIS A 30 12.44 10.38 -8.00
CA HIS A 30 12.50 8.95 -7.72
C HIS A 30 11.09 8.38 -7.51
N ILE A 31 10.80 7.25 -8.16
CA ILE A 31 9.56 6.51 -7.95
C ILE A 31 9.59 5.82 -6.58
N HIS A 32 8.62 6.11 -5.72
CA HIS A 32 8.55 5.54 -4.37
C HIS A 32 7.11 5.28 -3.92
N ASN A 33 6.96 4.34 -2.99
CA ASN A 33 5.67 4.01 -2.37
C ASN A 33 5.54 4.65 -1.00
N HIS A 34 4.35 5.14 -0.68
CA HIS A 34 3.91 5.48 0.68
C HIS A 34 2.94 4.41 1.16
N ILE A 35 3.20 3.83 2.33
CA ILE A 35 2.38 2.78 2.93
C ILE A 35 2.00 3.23 4.33
N ILE A 36 0.69 3.28 4.60
CA ILE A 36 0.12 3.50 5.92
C ILE A 36 -0.75 2.30 6.23
N PHE A 37 -0.58 1.68 7.39
CA PHE A 37 -1.37 0.52 7.81
C PHE A 37 -1.91 0.74 9.22
N ASN A 38 -3.08 0.15 9.51
CA ASN A 38 -3.62 0.10 10.86
C ASN A 38 -2.91 -1.02 11.65
N SER A 39 -2.49 -0.74 12.89
CA SER A 39 -1.88 -1.75 13.77
C SER A 39 -2.89 -2.64 14.49
N GLU A 40 -4.19 -2.36 14.35
CA GLU A 40 -5.27 -3.16 14.90
C GLU A 40 -5.73 -4.24 13.91
N TYR A 41 -6.02 -5.43 14.45
CA TYR A 41 -6.56 -6.54 13.69
C TYR A 41 -8.09 -6.40 13.55
N ASP A 42 -8.60 -6.25 12.32
CA ASP A 42 -10.04 -6.10 12.03
C ASP A 42 -10.70 -7.41 11.53
N GLY A 43 -9.93 -8.50 11.37
CA GLY A 43 -10.47 -9.81 10.97
C GLY A 43 -11.00 -9.89 9.54
N GLY A 44 -10.82 -8.83 8.75
CA GLY A 44 -11.20 -8.76 7.34
C GLY A 44 -10.56 -7.56 6.66
N ILE A 45 -10.47 -7.59 5.33
CA ILE A 45 -9.72 -6.57 4.59
C ILE A 45 -10.62 -5.46 4.05
N ARG A 46 -10.25 -4.21 4.31
CA ARG A 46 -10.56 -3.08 3.42
C ARG A 46 -9.24 -2.46 2.98
N TYR A 47 -8.90 -2.61 1.70
CA TYR A 47 -7.80 -1.86 1.09
C TYR A 47 -8.33 -0.81 0.11
N PHE A 48 -7.85 0.42 0.28
CA PHE A 48 -7.99 1.47 -0.72
C PHE A 48 -6.65 1.66 -1.42
N HIS A 49 -6.67 1.44 -2.73
CA HIS A 49 -5.52 1.65 -3.61
C HIS A 49 -5.83 2.84 -4.52
N GLN A 50 -5.07 3.92 -4.38
CA GLN A 50 -5.10 5.04 -5.30
C GLN A 50 -3.79 5.09 -6.08
N ARG A 51 -3.89 4.84 -7.38
CA ARG A 51 -2.84 5.14 -8.36
C ARG A 51 -2.87 6.67 -8.54
N THR A 52 -1.74 7.33 -8.32
CA THR A 52 -1.44 8.75 -8.62
C THR A 52 -2.00 9.85 -7.70
N TRP A 53 -1.07 10.58 -7.08
CA TRP A 53 -1.18 12.01 -6.81
C TRP A 53 -0.17 12.72 -7.72
N ALA A 54 -0.59 13.84 -8.31
CA ALA A 54 0.27 14.84 -8.96
C ALA A 54 0.51 15.99 -7.98
#